data_AF-A0A553Q3C5-F1
#
_entry.id   AF-A0A553Q3C5-F1
#
_cell.length_a   1.000
_cell.length_b   1.000
_cell.length_c   1.000
_cell.angle_alpha   90.00
_cell.angle_beta   90.00
_cell.angle_gamma   90.00
#
_symmetry.space_group_name_H-M   'P 1'
#
loop_
_entity.id
_entity.type
_entity.pdbx_description
1 polymer ?
#
loop_
_entity_poly.entity_id
_entity_poly.type
_entity_poly.pdbx_seq_one_letter_code
_entity_poly.pdbx_strand_id
1 'polypeptide(L)'
;MSSSQAESVIRNIIREIAHTCTSRGETLSETLIAFMVKAVVLDPRNNFNVDHTLTKEDVQKLIELCVERLMDQTSPTLQTIKMQVYFDMNYTTRREFMELQQKLQESRVSSLSREITDFRAKSREEMKSLYGKIVSYVIQRSDLGSSTDITSVRETTVPDELNEVVPAVVSEMEADLSRSRSLSEQYTTLVKKITADPASSKNLTQLQQSLYNALQHQTFLRILLGDVIQSAKEVTRLQSDLNNHMTLLREAIHSKTTVPTAHPHFSKVAALWAALEAERLLVSLLSSLALGLRVFLRESVLSPDQIEMIQSNEEPQESDEQLEESEMRAFEWCFPGSTPGFQDLPLQYQGFCGYTLIHSNGLVLPGDPNIGVLKHREKFYCFSSRSAAYAFASRADECLSEVLEKAKRTPELIQLLQLHREFNTHAPYSESEAAVQTETHPLESNIVKSYEWNEWELRRKAIRLANLQSKITRSTQSDLSHMRRHNSTQTFLPKEAASQTQRSSESNVPRPQMFLSGLRGTGRVGMVDLTRALRE
;
A
#
# COMPACT_ATOMS: atom_id res chain seq x y z
N MET A 1 0.92 -29.94 12.46
CA MET A 1 0.98 -28.76 13.34
C MET A 1 -0.28 -27.94 13.14
N SER A 2 -0.78 -27.21 14.14
CA SER A 2 -1.85 -26.22 13.90
C SER A 2 -1.27 -25.03 13.12
N SER A 3 -2.06 -24.36 12.26
CA SER A 3 -1.63 -23.16 11.50
C SER A 3 -0.95 -22.12 12.40
N SER A 4 -1.50 -21.93 13.60
CA SER A 4 -0.99 -21.01 14.62
C SER A 4 0.43 -21.34 15.13
N GLN A 5 0.80 -22.63 15.20
CA GLN A 5 2.14 -23.05 15.62
C GLN A 5 3.15 -22.80 14.50
N ALA A 6 2.79 -23.10 13.25
CA ALA A 6 3.65 -22.84 12.09
C ALA A 6 3.92 -21.34 11.91
N GLU A 7 2.89 -20.50 12.06
CA GLU A 7 3.02 -19.03 12.02
C GLU A 7 3.91 -18.49 13.14
N SER A 8 3.83 -19.07 14.35
CA SER A 8 4.71 -18.68 15.46
C SER A 8 6.17 -19.03 15.18
N VAL A 9 6.44 -20.19 14.56
CA VAL A 9 7.79 -20.61 14.19
C VAL A 9 8.35 -19.68 13.13
N ILE A 10 7.59 -19.38 12.06
CA ILE A 10 8.04 -18.49 10.98
C ILE A 10 8.33 -17.08 11.52
N ARG A 11 7.47 -16.52 12.38
CA ARG A 11 7.73 -15.21 13.01
C ARG A 11 9.01 -15.19 13.84
N ASN A 12 9.31 -16.26 14.56
CA ASN A 12 10.56 -16.35 15.32
C ASN A 12 11.77 -16.40 14.39
N ILE A 13 11.69 -17.15 13.29
CA ILE A 13 12.74 -17.22 12.25
C ILE A 13 12.99 -15.84 11.65
N ILE A 14 11.94 -15.11 11.28
CA ILE A 14 12.04 -13.75 10.73
C ILE A 14 12.76 -12.81 11.71
N ARG A 15 12.38 -12.83 13.00
CA ARG A 15 13.02 -12.02 14.04
C ARG A 15 14.49 -12.37 14.24
N GLU A 16 14.83 -13.66 14.18
CA GLU A 16 16.21 -14.12 14.34
C GLU A 16 17.10 -13.70 13.16
N ILE A 17 16.58 -13.80 11.93
CA ILE A 17 17.24 -13.25 10.74
C ILE A 17 17.41 -11.74 10.86
N ALA A 18 16.36 -11.01 11.25
CA ALA A 18 16.41 -9.55 11.41
C ALA A 18 17.47 -9.13 12.43
N HIS A 19 17.51 -9.80 13.59
CA HIS A 19 18.53 -9.56 14.61
C HIS A 19 19.94 -9.86 14.08
N THR A 20 20.11 -10.97 13.35
CA THR A 20 21.41 -11.37 12.80
C THR A 20 21.90 -10.36 11.74
N CYS A 21 21.05 -9.95 10.80
CA CYS A 21 21.40 -8.90 9.82
C CYS A 21 21.73 -7.57 10.50
N THR A 22 20.95 -7.17 11.51
CA THR A 22 21.19 -5.93 12.27
C THR A 22 22.54 -5.98 13.00
N SER A 23 22.88 -7.13 13.60
CA SER A 23 24.19 -7.33 14.24
C SER A 23 25.38 -7.24 13.27
N ARG A 24 25.14 -7.44 11.97
CA ARG A 24 26.10 -7.30 10.88
C ARG A 24 26.03 -5.94 10.17
N GLY A 25 25.23 -5.00 10.67
CA GLY A 25 25.16 -3.62 10.20
C GLY A 25 24.06 -3.31 9.17
N GLU A 26 23.17 -4.26 8.86
CA GLU A 26 22.08 -4.07 7.89
C GLU A 26 20.71 -4.19 8.55
N THR A 27 19.92 -3.12 8.52
CA THR A 27 18.54 -3.10 9.02
C THR A 27 17.56 -3.34 7.88
N LEU A 28 16.77 -4.41 7.96
CA LEU A 28 15.87 -4.86 6.91
C LEU A 28 14.43 -4.96 7.43
N SER A 29 13.44 -4.74 6.57
CA SER A 29 12.02 -4.89 6.93
C SER A 29 11.64 -6.37 7.14
N GLU A 30 10.69 -6.64 8.03
CA GLU A 30 10.15 -7.99 8.23
C GLU A 30 9.56 -8.56 6.93
N THR A 31 8.92 -7.74 6.10
CA THR A 31 8.38 -8.07 4.79
C THR A 31 9.45 -8.63 3.84
N LEU A 32 10.60 -7.96 3.74
CA LEU A 32 11.71 -8.37 2.88
C LEU A 32 12.29 -9.71 3.35
N ILE A 33 12.43 -9.87 4.66
CA ILE A 33 12.92 -11.12 5.26
C ILE A 33 11.91 -12.25 5.02
N ALA A 34 10.62 -12.02 5.20
CA ALA A 34 9.56 -12.99 4.94
C ALA A 34 9.56 -13.44 3.47
N PHE A 35 9.72 -12.50 2.53
CA PHE A 35 9.87 -12.82 1.11
C PHE A 35 11.11 -13.70 0.87
N MET A 36 12.27 -13.34 1.44
CA MET A 36 13.49 -14.12 1.29
C MET A 36 13.35 -15.53 1.86
N VAL A 37 12.72 -15.68 3.02
CA VAL A 37 12.41 -17.00 3.63
C VAL A 37 11.58 -17.83 2.66
N LYS A 38 10.52 -17.26 2.08
CA LYS A 38 9.68 -17.95 1.09
C LYS A 38 10.49 -18.35 -0.15
N ALA A 39 11.33 -17.46 -0.68
CA ALA A 39 12.19 -17.73 -1.83
C ALA A 39 13.22 -18.85 -1.56
N VAL A 40 13.81 -18.88 -0.37
CA VAL A 40 14.77 -19.94 0.02
C VAL A 40 14.08 -21.28 0.19
N VAL A 41 12.88 -21.31 0.78
CA VAL A 41 12.10 -22.56 0.96
C VAL A 41 11.59 -23.10 -0.37
N LEU A 42 11.20 -22.23 -1.31
CA LEU A 42 10.69 -22.64 -2.62
C LEU A 42 11.78 -23.17 -3.57
N ASP A 43 13.05 -22.80 -3.38
CA ASP A 43 14.15 -23.21 -4.25
C ASP A 43 14.51 -24.69 -4.03
N PRO A 44 14.27 -25.58 -5.03
CA PRO A 44 14.49 -27.02 -4.86
C PRO A 44 15.94 -27.38 -4.57
N ARG A 45 16.91 -26.52 -4.90
CA ARG A 45 18.35 -26.75 -4.61
C ARG A 45 18.65 -26.74 -3.11
N ASN A 46 17.81 -26.09 -2.31
CA ASN A 46 18.00 -26.00 -0.87
C ASN A 46 17.50 -27.25 -0.12
N ASN A 47 16.79 -28.15 -0.81
CA ASN A 47 16.28 -29.43 -0.29
C ASN A 47 15.39 -29.29 0.96
N PHE A 48 14.59 -28.23 1.05
CA PHE A 48 13.54 -28.14 2.06
C PHE A 48 12.31 -28.94 1.60
N ASN A 49 11.83 -29.85 2.45
CA ASN A 49 10.61 -30.60 2.16
C ASN A 49 9.39 -29.85 2.74
N VAL A 50 8.50 -29.40 1.86
CA VAL A 50 7.29 -28.64 2.23
C VAL A 50 6.30 -29.48 3.05
N ASP A 51 6.34 -30.81 2.91
CA ASP A 51 5.41 -31.74 3.57
C ASP A 51 5.89 -32.22 4.96
N HIS A 52 7.12 -31.87 5.35
CA HIS A 52 7.68 -32.24 6.66
C HIS A 52 7.81 -31.05 7.60
N THR A 53 7.67 -31.30 8.90
CA THR A 53 7.92 -30.30 9.93
C THR A 53 9.40 -29.95 9.98
N LEU A 54 9.72 -28.65 9.90
CA LEU A 54 11.09 -28.15 10.01
C LEU A 54 11.75 -28.63 11.32
N THR A 55 12.90 -29.30 11.20
CA THR A 55 13.76 -29.64 12.34
C THR A 55 14.54 -28.42 12.81
N LYS A 56 15.21 -28.51 13.97
CA LYS A 56 16.09 -27.43 14.44
C LYS A 56 17.25 -27.17 13.47
N GLU A 57 17.78 -28.22 12.85
CA GLU A 57 18.84 -28.11 11.86
C GLU A 57 18.34 -27.43 10.58
N ASP A 58 17.11 -27.74 10.13
CA ASP A 58 16.49 -27.08 8.99
C ASP A 58 16.29 -25.58 9.25
N VAL A 59 15.85 -25.22 10.46
CA VAL A 59 15.69 -23.82 10.86
C VAL A 59 17.02 -23.08 10.83
N GLN A 60 18.08 -23.67 11.40
CA GLN A 60 19.42 -23.07 11.39
C GLN A 60 19.94 -22.87 9.96
N LYS A 61 19.81 -23.90 9.12
CA LYS A 61 20.18 -23.84 7.71
C LYS A 61 19.41 -22.76 6.95
N LEU A 62 18.11 -22.63 7.22
CA LEU A 62 17.25 -21.61 6.60
C LEU A 62 17.70 -20.20 6.98
N ILE A 63 18.01 -19.97 8.26
CA ILE A 63 18.52 -18.68 8.75
C ILE A 63 19.85 -18.35 8.07
N GLU A 64 20.79 -19.30 8.01
CA GLU A 64 22.10 -19.10 7.38
C GLU A 64 21.98 -18.73 5.90
N LEU A 65 21.19 -19.47 5.13
CA LEU A 65 20.97 -19.20 3.70
C LEU A 65 20.27 -17.85 3.47
N CYS A 66 19.30 -17.48 4.32
CA CYS A 66 18.63 -16.18 4.20
C CYS A 66 19.61 -15.04 4.52
N VAL A 67 20.36 -15.14 5.62
CA VAL A 67 21.34 -14.11 6.01
C VAL A 67 22.43 -13.97 4.96
N GLU A 68 22.96 -15.07 4.41
CA GLU A 68 23.94 -15.01 3.32
C GLU A 68 23.40 -14.22 2.11
N ARG A 69 22.20 -14.54 1.64
CA ARG A 69 21.56 -13.84 0.50
C ARG A 69 21.19 -12.39 0.81
N LEU A 70 20.77 -12.08 2.03
CA LEU A 70 20.38 -10.71 2.43
C LEU A 70 21.58 -9.80 2.68
N MET A 71 22.72 -10.36 3.08
CA MET A 71 23.95 -9.61 3.31
C MET A 71 24.78 -9.38 2.04
N ASP A 72 24.54 -10.14 0.97
CA ASP A 72 25.14 -9.87 -0.33
C ASP A 72 24.52 -8.64 -1.00
N GLN A 73 24.95 -7.47 -0.54
CA GLN A 73 24.54 -6.21 -1.15
C GLN A 73 25.00 -6.13 -2.61
N THR A 74 25.96 -6.92 -3.11
CA THR A 74 26.41 -6.85 -4.51
C THR A 74 25.48 -7.54 -5.49
N SER A 75 24.60 -8.41 -5.00
CA SER A 75 23.67 -9.22 -5.79
C SER A 75 22.59 -8.40 -6.52
N PRO A 76 22.48 -8.50 -7.86
CA PRO A 76 21.35 -7.91 -8.60
C PRO A 76 20.02 -8.61 -8.27
N THR A 77 20.05 -9.88 -7.87
CA THR A 77 18.86 -10.60 -7.35
C THR A 77 18.30 -9.89 -6.13
N LEU A 78 19.14 -9.59 -5.14
CA LEU A 78 18.69 -8.92 -3.92
C LEU A 78 18.12 -7.53 -4.23
N GLN A 79 18.73 -6.77 -5.14
CA GLN A 79 18.20 -5.46 -5.54
C GLN A 79 16.83 -5.57 -6.21
N THR A 80 16.63 -6.60 -7.05
CA THR A 80 15.34 -6.86 -7.69
C THR A 80 14.27 -7.21 -6.66
N ILE A 81 14.60 -8.07 -5.69
CA ILE A 81 13.69 -8.43 -4.61
C ILE A 81 13.36 -7.22 -3.73
N LYS A 82 14.35 -6.39 -3.37
CA LYS A 82 14.13 -5.14 -2.62
C LYS A 82 13.20 -4.19 -3.38
N MET A 83 13.39 -4.05 -4.69
CA MET A 83 12.54 -3.24 -5.55
C MET A 83 11.10 -3.76 -5.62
N GLN A 84 10.95 -5.09 -5.74
CA GLN A 84 9.68 -5.80 -5.74
C GLN A 84 8.90 -5.58 -4.43
N VAL A 85 9.54 -5.81 -3.29
CA VAL A 85 8.95 -5.57 -1.96
C VAL A 85 8.64 -4.09 -1.75
N TYR A 86 9.53 -3.19 -2.16
CA TYR A 86 9.29 -1.75 -2.06
C TYR A 86 8.07 -1.33 -2.87
N PHE A 87 7.90 -1.83 -4.09
CA PHE A 87 6.72 -1.55 -4.89
C PHE A 87 5.46 -2.10 -4.22
N ASP A 88 5.46 -3.36 -3.79
CA ASP A 88 4.29 -4.00 -3.17
C ASP A 88 3.84 -3.31 -1.86
N MET A 89 4.78 -2.76 -1.09
CA MET A 89 4.48 -2.07 0.17
C MET A 89 3.98 -0.63 -0.02
N ASN A 90 4.34 0.04 -1.11
CA ASN A 90 4.12 1.49 -1.27
C ASN A 90 3.18 1.84 -2.44
N TYR A 91 2.94 0.91 -3.37
CA TYR A 91 2.01 1.12 -4.47
C TYR A 91 0.58 0.77 -4.05
N THR A 92 -0.36 1.62 -4.42
CA THR A 92 -1.80 1.36 -4.32
C THR A 92 -2.42 1.71 -5.66
N THR A 93 -3.36 0.91 -6.14
CA THR A 93 -3.98 1.19 -7.44
C THR A 93 -4.71 2.53 -7.39
N ARG A 94 -4.72 3.27 -8.50
CA ARG A 94 -5.47 4.52 -8.62
C ARG A 94 -6.91 4.41 -8.11
N ARG A 95 -7.60 3.30 -8.43
CA ARG A 95 -8.99 3.07 -8.01
C ARG A 95 -9.11 3.01 -6.48
N GLU A 96 -8.31 2.17 -5.84
CA GLU A 96 -8.32 2.00 -4.38
C GLU A 96 -7.94 3.31 -3.67
N PHE A 97 -6.94 4.01 -4.18
CA PHE A 97 -6.53 5.32 -3.63
C PHE A 97 -7.67 6.33 -3.69
N MET A 98 -8.32 6.48 -4.85
CA MET A 98 -9.43 7.42 -5.03
C MET A 98 -10.64 7.07 -4.17
N GLU A 99 -10.98 5.78 -4.04
CA GLU A 99 -12.05 5.33 -3.14
C GLU A 99 -11.75 5.62 -1.67
N LEU A 100 -10.50 5.47 -1.24
CA LEU A 100 -10.07 5.80 0.12
C LEU A 100 -10.18 7.30 0.38
N GLN A 101 -9.69 8.14 -0.54
CA GLN A 101 -9.80 9.60 -0.42
C GLN A 101 -11.27 10.04 -0.36
N GLN A 102 -12.12 9.49 -1.22
CA GLN A 102 -13.54 9.79 -1.21
C GLN A 102 -14.20 9.41 0.12
N LYS A 103 -13.93 8.21 0.66
CA LYS A 103 -14.47 7.77 1.96
C LYS A 103 -14.00 8.66 3.11
N LEU A 104 -12.72 9.05 3.13
CA LEU A 104 -12.18 9.95 4.13
C LEU A 104 -12.86 11.32 4.08
N GLN A 105 -13.02 11.89 2.89
CA GLN A 105 -13.73 13.16 2.71
C GLN A 105 -15.20 13.06 3.14
N GLU A 106 -15.93 12.03 2.71
CA GLU A 106 -17.33 11.80 3.08
C GLU A 106 -17.51 11.65 4.60
N SER A 107 -16.61 10.93 5.27
CA SER A 107 -16.65 10.76 6.73
C SER A 107 -16.55 12.11 7.46
N ARG A 108 -15.64 13.01 7.01
CA ARG A 108 -15.40 14.33 7.61
C ARG A 108 -16.60 15.26 7.47
N VAL A 109 -17.28 15.22 6.33
CA VAL A 109 -18.39 16.15 6.02
C VAL A 109 -19.78 15.60 6.33
N SER A 110 -19.89 14.32 6.73
CA SER A 110 -21.17 13.63 6.95
C SER A 110 -22.06 14.30 8.00
N SER A 111 -21.51 14.65 9.16
CA SER A 111 -22.23 15.30 10.26
C SER A 111 -22.71 16.69 9.84
N LEU A 112 -21.82 17.48 9.23
CA LEU A 112 -22.09 18.85 8.80
C LEU A 112 -23.10 18.88 7.64
N SER A 113 -23.03 17.92 6.72
CA SER A 113 -24.02 17.71 5.66
C SER A 113 -25.41 17.49 6.25
N ARG A 114 -25.53 16.58 7.22
CA ARG A 114 -26.80 16.28 7.89
C ARG A 114 -27.33 17.48 8.66
N GLU A 115 -26.45 18.20 9.36
CA GLU A 115 -26.82 19.43 10.06
C GLU A 115 -27.35 20.51 9.12
N ILE A 116 -26.82 20.61 7.90
CA ILE A 116 -27.29 21.55 6.87
C ILE A 116 -28.65 21.10 6.31
N THR A 117 -28.82 19.82 5.97
CA THR A 117 -30.07 19.31 5.38
C THR A 117 -31.25 19.33 6.35
N ASP A 118 -30.97 19.06 7.63
CA ASP A 118 -31.98 19.03 8.68
C ASP A 118 -32.29 20.44 9.22
N PHE A 119 -31.50 21.46 8.84
CA PHE A 119 -31.69 22.84 9.30
C PHE A 119 -32.99 23.44 8.75
N ARG A 120 -33.78 24.05 9.64
CA ARG A 120 -35.02 24.76 9.32
C ARG A 120 -34.95 26.17 9.88
N ALA A 121 -34.41 27.10 9.09
CA ALA A 121 -34.26 28.50 9.49
C ALA A 121 -35.62 29.20 9.56
N LYS A 122 -35.89 29.87 10.69
CA LYS A 122 -37.09 30.68 10.95
C LYS A 122 -36.75 32.15 11.23
N SER A 123 -35.49 32.46 11.58
CA SER A 123 -35.02 33.84 11.81
C SER A 123 -33.83 34.24 10.91
N ARG A 124 -33.55 35.55 10.86
CA ARG A 124 -32.41 36.10 10.10
C ARG A 124 -31.07 35.70 10.72
N GLU A 125 -30.97 35.60 12.04
CA GLU A 125 -29.80 35.07 12.73
C GLU A 125 -29.57 33.58 12.43
N GLU A 126 -30.64 32.77 12.40
CA GLU A 126 -30.56 31.35 12.05
C GLU A 126 -30.12 31.15 10.60
N MET A 127 -30.55 32.01 9.69
CA MET A 127 -30.11 31.99 8.28
C MET A 127 -28.62 32.33 8.14
N LYS A 128 -28.09 33.26 8.95
CA LYS A 128 -26.65 33.55 9.02
C LYS A 128 -25.85 32.36 9.60
N SER A 129 -26.39 31.69 10.60
CA SER A 129 -25.78 30.47 11.16
C SER A 129 -25.72 29.35 10.14
N LEU A 130 -26.82 29.11 9.39
CA LEU A 130 -26.86 28.15 8.29
C LEU A 130 -25.82 28.47 7.22
N TYR A 131 -25.70 29.74 6.84
CA TYR A 131 -24.68 30.18 5.89
C TYR A 131 -23.26 29.85 6.37
N GLY A 132 -22.96 30.10 7.64
CA GLY A 132 -21.66 29.72 8.25
C GLY A 132 -21.40 28.21 8.19
N LYS A 133 -22.42 27.37 8.42
CA LYS A 133 -22.30 25.91 8.28
C LYS A 133 -22.05 25.49 6.84
N ILE A 134 -22.74 26.08 5.87
CA ILE A 134 -22.53 25.82 4.43
C ILE A 134 -21.12 26.20 4.00
N VAL A 135 -20.59 27.35 4.46
CA VAL A 135 -19.21 27.76 4.18
C VAL A 135 -18.21 26.79 4.80
N SER A 136 -18.41 26.41 6.07
CA SER A 136 -17.57 25.41 6.73
C SER A 136 -17.56 24.07 5.99
N TYR A 137 -18.73 23.64 5.48
CA TYR A 137 -18.88 22.44 4.69
C TYR A 137 -18.14 22.52 3.36
N VAL A 138 -18.24 23.63 2.63
CA VAL A 138 -17.50 23.83 1.38
C VAL A 138 -15.99 23.82 1.64
N ILE A 139 -15.50 24.50 2.69
CA ILE A 139 -14.08 24.53 3.02
C ILE A 139 -13.55 23.13 3.36
N GLN A 140 -14.25 22.39 4.22
CA GLN A 140 -13.85 21.03 4.61
C GLN A 140 -13.97 20.04 3.45
N ARG A 141 -15.00 20.19 2.60
CA ARG A 141 -15.21 19.33 1.43
C ARG A 141 -14.17 19.58 0.34
N SER A 142 -13.67 20.80 0.21
CA SER A 142 -12.62 21.18 -0.73
C SER A 142 -11.19 20.95 -0.20
N ASP A 143 -11.01 20.39 1.00
CA ASP A 143 -9.70 20.25 1.66
C ASP A 143 -8.88 21.55 1.76
N LEU A 144 -9.54 22.72 1.73
CA LEU A 144 -8.92 24.06 1.75
C LEU A 144 -8.39 24.50 3.13
N GLY A 145 -8.28 23.57 4.09
CA GLY A 145 -7.81 23.85 5.45
C GLY A 145 -8.91 24.31 6.42
N SER A 146 -8.52 25.05 7.47
CA SER A 146 -9.43 25.51 8.53
C SER A 146 -10.30 26.68 8.07
N SER A 147 -11.57 26.68 8.47
CA SER A 147 -12.53 27.80 8.30
C SER A 147 -12.05 29.14 8.90
N THR A 148 -10.99 29.14 9.70
CA THR A 148 -10.46 30.33 10.38
C THR A 148 -9.38 31.08 9.61
N ASP A 149 -8.82 30.49 8.55
CA ASP A 149 -7.63 31.01 7.86
C ASP A 149 -7.88 31.14 6.34
N ILE A 150 -8.70 32.12 5.94
CA ILE A 150 -8.99 32.39 4.51
C ILE A 150 -7.76 32.90 3.75
N THR A 151 -6.74 33.37 4.49
CA THR A 151 -5.43 33.79 3.99
C THR A 151 -4.50 32.62 3.66
N SER A 152 -4.84 31.39 4.03
CA SER A 152 -4.08 30.19 3.65
C SER A 152 -4.55 29.54 2.35
N VAL A 153 -5.50 30.14 1.62
CA VAL A 153 -5.73 29.85 0.20
C VAL A 153 -4.52 30.38 -0.55
N ARG A 154 -3.41 29.62 -0.47
CA ARG A 154 -2.11 29.97 -1.06
C ARG A 154 -2.27 30.21 -2.56
N GLU A 155 -1.49 31.17 -3.04
CA GLU A 155 -1.57 31.84 -4.34
C GLU A 155 -1.18 30.98 -5.57
N THR A 156 -1.16 29.66 -5.43
CA THR A 156 -1.19 28.72 -6.57
C THR A 156 -2.46 27.88 -6.45
N THR A 157 -3.40 28.10 -7.36
CA THR A 157 -4.59 27.27 -7.49
C THR A 157 -4.12 25.84 -7.85
N VAL A 158 -4.58 24.82 -7.10
CA VAL A 158 -4.32 23.37 -7.36
C VAL A 158 -4.36 22.99 -8.85
N PRO A 159 -5.31 23.50 -9.67
CA PRO A 159 -5.27 23.35 -11.12
C PRO A 159 -3.94 23.73 -11.81
N ASP A 160 -3.35 24.86 -11.46
CA ASP A 160 -2.15 25.38 -12.12
C ASP A 160 -0.92 24.57 -11.71
N GLU A 161 -0.83 24.19 -10.43
CA GLU A 161 0.22 23.27 -9.96
C GLU A 161 0.14 21.94 -10.69
N LEU A 162 -1.05 21.38 -10.85
CA LEU A 162 -1.25 20.13 -11.59
C LEU A 162 -0.85 20.25 -13.07
N ASN A 163 -1.12 21.39 -13.70
CA ASN A 163 -0.75 21.64 -15.09
C ASN A 163 0.76 21.74 -15.30
N GLU A 164 1.52 22.10 -14.27
CA GLU A 164 2.99 22.10 -14.30
C GLU A 164 3.58 20.74 -13.87
N VAL A 165 3.10 20.20 -12.76
CA VAL A 165 3.66 18.99 -12.13
C VAL A 165 3.39 17.74 -12.95
N VAL A 166 2.19 17.58 -13.52
CA VAL A 166 1.85 16.35 -14.26
C VAL A 166 2.75 16.14 -15.47
N PRO A 167 2.94 17.12 -16.39
CA PRO A 167 3.87 16.98 -17.50
C PRO A 167 5.32 16.75 -17.05
N ALA A 168 5.76 17.41 -15.97
CA ALA A 168 7.10 17.23 -15.43
C ALA A 168 7.34 15.79 -14.94
N VAL A 169 6.40 15.23 -14.17
CA VAL A 169 6.46 13.85 -13.67
C VAL A 169 6.40 12.83 -14.81
N VAL A 170 5.54 13.06 -15.82
CA VAL A 170 5.48 12.20 -17.02
C VAL A 170 6.84 12.19 -17.74
N SER A 171 7.40 13.36 -18.03
CA SER A 171 8.69 13.48 -18.71
C SER A 171 9.82 12.81 -17.93
N GLU A 172 9.82 12.97 -16.61
CA GLU A 172 10.80 12.36 -15.73
C GLU A 172 10.71 10.82 -15.72
N MET A 173 9.50 10.27 -15.60
CA MET A 173 9.26 8.81 -15.65
C MET A 173 9.59 8.22 -17.03
N GLU A 174 9.30 8.94 -18.13
CA GLU A 174 9.66 8.54 -19.49
C GLU A 174 11.19 8.51 -19.70
N ALA A 175 11.91 9.47 -19.10
CA ALA A 175 13.38 9.49 -19.12
C ALA A 175 13.96 8.27 -18.38
N ASP A 176 13.42 7.95 -17.20
CA ASP A 176 13.85 6.75 -16.46
C ASP A 176 13.49 5.46 -17.18
N LEU A 177 12.31 5.38 -17.79
CA LEU A 177 11.89 4.24 -18.57
C LEU A 177 12.83 4.03 -19.76
N SER A 178 13.24 5.12 -20.43
CA SER A 178 14.20 5.10 -21.53
C SER A 178 15.58 4.63 -21.08
N ARG A 179 16.06 5.09 -19.91
CA ARG A 179 17.31 4.61 -19.30
C ARG A 179 17.24 3.11 -19.02
N SER A 180 16.17 2.66 -18.37
CA SER A 180 15.96 1.25 -18.02
C SER A 180 15.81 0.36 -19.26
N ARG A 181 15.20 0.88 -20.33
CA ARG A 181 15.10 0.21 -21.63
C ARG A 181 16.48 0.01 -22.26
N SER A 182 17.27 1.08 -22.34
CA SER A 182 18.63 1.00 -22.89
C SER A 182 19.50 -0.02 -22.15
N LEU A 183 19.44 -0.07 -20.81
CA LEU A 183 20.14 -1.08 -20.03
C LEU A 183 19.66 -2.50 -20.36
N SER A 184 18.35 -2.72 -20.46
CA SER A 184 17.81 -4.05 -20.80
C SER A 184 18.20 -4.51 -22.21
N GLU A 185 18.27 -3.60 -23.17
CA GLU A 185 18.73 -3.88 -24.54
C GLU A 185 20.21 -4.27 -24.52
N GLN A 186 21.06 -3.49 -23.84
CA GLN A 186 22.48 -3.80 -23.67
C GLN A 186 22.71 -5.17 -23.03
N TYR A 187 22.01 -5.48 -21.93
CA TYR A 187 22.10 -6.79 -21.29
C TYR A 187 21.58 -7.91 -22.18
N THR A 188 20.49 -7.68 -22.92
CA THR A 188 19.93 -8.66 -23.87
C THR A 188 20.93 -9.00 -24.97
N THR A 189 21.55 -8.00 -25.60
CA THR A 189 22.55 -8.18 -26.65
C THR A 189 23.77 -8.93 -26.11
N LEU A 190 24.25 -8.59 -24.91
CA LEU A 190 25.37 -9.31 -24.26
C LEU A 190 25.03 -10.77 -23.96
N VAL A 191 23.85 -11.03 -23.39
CA VAL A 191 23.41 -12.41 -23.10
C VAL A 191 23.27 -13.22 -24.38
N LYS A 192 22.73 -12.65 -25.46
CA LYS A 192 22.67 -13.30 -26.78
C LYS A 192 24.08 -13.65 -27.29
N LYS A 193 25.02 -12.71 -27.23
CA LYS A 193 26.42 -12.90 -27.69
C LYS A 193 27.16 -13.96 -26.88
N ILE A 194 27.08 -13.94 -25.54
CA ILE A 194 27.71 -14.94 -24.67
C ILE A 194 27.08 -16.32 -24.86
N THR A 195 25.78 -16.39 -25.16
CA THR A 195 25.11 -17.67 -25.44
C THR A 195 25.57 -18.28 -26.77
N ALA A 196 25.97 -17.45 -27.75
CA ALA A 196 26.54 -17.89 -29.02
C ALA A 196 28.02 -18.32 -28.91
N ASP A 197 28.80 -17.71 -28.02
CA ASP A 197 30.20 -18.08 -27.74
C ASP A 197 30.42 -18.48 -26.26
N PRO A 198 30.33 -19.78 -25.93
CA PRO A 198 30.42 -20.27 -24.56
C PRO A 198 31.81 -20.13 -23.91
N ALA A 199 32.85 -19.71 -24.65
CA ALA A 199 34.18 -19.48 -24.11
C ALA A 199 34.24 -18.28 -23.14
N SER A 200 33.27 -17.37 -23.19
CA SER A 200 33.18 -16.14 -22.39
C SER A 200 32.13 -16.19 -21.26
N SER A 201 31.85 -17.39 -20.72
CA SER A 201 30.75 -17.64 -19.78
C SER A 201 30.86 -17.01 -18.38
N LYS A 202 31.95 -16.28 -18.08
CA LYS A 202 32.10 -15.59 -16.79
C LYS A 202 31.05 -14.48 -16.68
N ASN A 203 30.26 -14.49 -15.61
CA ASN A 203 29.23 -13.49 -15.26
C ASN A 203 27.87 -13.60 -15.99
N LEU A 204 27.58 -14.68 -16.74
CA LEU A 204 26.27 -14.84 -17.40
C LEU A 204 25.10 -14.73 -16.41
N THR A 205 25.21 -15.38 -15.25
CA THR A 205 24.15 -15.33 -14.22
C THR A 205 23.94 -13.92 -13.68
N GLN A 206 25.02 -13.17 -13.46
CA GLN A 206 24.92 -11.79 -12.96
C GLN A 206 24.30 -10.86 -14.02
N LEU A 207 24.66 -11.02 -15.30
CA LEU A 207 24.04 -10.30 -16.41
C LEU A 207 22.55 -10.60 -16.55
N GLN A 208 22.15 -11.86 -16.38
CA GLN A 208 20.74 -12.26 -16.38
C GLN A 208 19.97 -11.65 -15.21
N GLN A 209 20.54 -11.67 -14.01
CA GLN A 209 19.93 -11.04 -12.84
C GLN A 209 19.81 -9.51 -13.02
N SER A 210 20.82 -8.86 -13.60
CA SER A 210 20.76 -7.43 -13.96
C SER A 210 19.71 -7.15 -15.05
N LEU A 211 19.55 -8.05 -16.03
CA LEU A 211 18.48 -7.96 -17.02
C LEU A 211 17.11 -8.03 -16.35
N TYR A 212 16.89 -8.99 -15.43
CA TYR A 212 15.63 -9.10 -14.70
C TYR A 212 15.35 -7.87 -13.84
N ASN A 213 16.38 -7.30 -13.21
CA ASN A 213 16.29 -6.04 -12.48
C ASN A 213 15.80 -4.90 -13.39
N ALA A 214 16.47 -4.70 -14.52
CA ALA A 214 16.11 -3.65 -15.48
C ALA A 214 14.71 -3.84 -16.08
N LEU A 215 14.31 -5.08 -16.36
CA LEU A 215 12.97 -5.41 -16.85
C LEU A 215 11.90 -5.17 -15.79
N GLN A 216 12.14 -5.58 -14.54
CA GLN A 216 11.20 -5.35 -13.45
C GLN A 216 10.99 -3.86 -13.19
N HIS A 217 12.08 -3.08 -13.20
CA HIS A 217 12.02 -1.62 -13.06
C HIS A 217 11.19 -0.99 -14.19
N GLN A 218 11.37 -1.43 -15.43
CA GLN A 218 10.52 -0.98 -16.56
C GLN A 218 9.05 -1.31 -16.34
N THR A 219 8.73 -2.52 -15.90
CA THR A 219 7.34 -2.94 -15.66
C THR A 219 6.67 -2.05 -14.61
N PHE A 220 7.35 -1.77 -13.50
CA PHE A 220 6.83 -0.86 -12.48
C PHE A 220 6.67 0.57 -12.98
N LEU A 221 7.67 1.11 -13.69
CA LEU A 221 7.54 2.45 -14.28
C LEU A 221 6.39 2.55 -15.28
N ARG A 222 6.11 1.51 -16.08
CA ARG A 222 4.96 1.50 -16.99
C ARG A 222 3.63 1.54 -16.25
N ILE A 223 3.51 0.83 -15.12
CA ILE A 223 2.32 0.87 -14.27
C ILE A 223 2.12 2.28 -13.71
N LEU A 224 3.16 2.86 -13.10
CA LEU A 224 3.10 4.21 -12.53
C LEU A 224 2.79 5.28 -13.59
N LEU A 225 3.49 5.22 -14.73
CA LEU A 225 3.29 6.14 -15.84
C LEU A 225 1.86 6.02 -16.40
N GLY A 226 1.32 4.81 -16.51
CA GLY A 226 -0.07 4.58 -16.91
C GLY A 226 -1.07 5.29 -15.97
N ASP A 227 -0.85 5.19 -14.66
CA ASP A 227 -1.67 5.87 -13.66
C ASP A 227 -1.52 7.40 -13.71
N VAL A 228 -0.30 7.92 -13.92
CA VAL A 228 -0.06 9.37 -14.07
C VAL A 228 -0.70 9.91 -15.36
N ILE A 229 -0.58 9.20 -16.49
CA ILE A 229 -1.23 9.57 -17.75
C ILE A 229 -2.76 9.57 -17.59
N GLN A 230 -3.31 8.59 -16.87
CA GLN A 230 -4.74 8.57 -16.57
C GLN A 230 -5.14 9.74 -15.66
N SER A 231 -4.31 10.09 -14.68
CA SER A 231 -4.50 11.26 -13.82
C SER A 231 -4.49 12.55 -14.65
N ALA A 232 -3.59 12.69 -15.63
CA ALA A 232 -3.54 13.83 -16.55
C ALA A 232 -4.86 14.05 -17.30
N LYS A 233 -5.44 12.96 -17.84
CA LYS A 233 -6.74 12.98 -18.53
C LYS A 233 -7.86 13.41 -17.57
N GLU A 234 -7.88 12.87 -16.36
CA GLU A 234 -8.89 13.21 -15.36
C GLU A 234 -8.76 14.65 -14.86
N VAL A 235 -7.54 15.17 -14.65
CA VAL A 235 -7.30 16.57 -14.29
C VAL A 235 -7.87 17.50 -15.35
N THR A 236 -7.63 17.24 -16.63
CA THR A 236 -8.19 18.06 -17.72
C THR A 236 -9.73 18.04 -17.70
N ARG A 237 -10.33 16.86 -17.49
CA ARG A 237 -11.78 16.70 -17.37
C ARG A 237 -12.34 17.48 -16.18
N LEU A 238 -11.73 17.32 -15.00
CA LEU A 238 -12.14 17.97 -13.76
C LEU A 238 -12.01 19.50 -13.83
N GLN A 239 -10.95 20.02 -14.45
CA GLN A 239 -10.78 21.46 -14.67
C GLN A 239 -11.86 22.02 -15.61
N SER A 240 -12.19 21.31 -16.69
CA SER A 240 -13.30 21.69 -17.58
C SER A 240 -14.63 21.72 -16.83
N ASP A 241 -14.94 20.67 -16.08
CA ASP A 241 -16.16 20.57 -15.27
C ASP A 241 -16.22 21.68 -14.19
N LEU A 242 -15.09 21.98 -13.55
CA LEU A 242 -14.99 23.03 -12.54
C LEU A 242 -15.29 24.40 -13.14
N ASN A 243 -14.69 24.72 -14.30
CA ASN A 243 -14.93 25.98 -15.01
C ASN A 243 -16.40 26.12 -15.40
N ASN A 244 -17.02 25.06 -15.93
CA ASN A 244 -18.44 25.04 -16.29
C ASN A 244 -19.35 25.24 -15.07
N HIS A 245 -19.05 24.62 -13.93
CA HIS A 245 -19.86 24.82 -12.72
C HIS A 245 -19.63 26.19 -12.08
N MET A 246 -18.44 26.76 -12.22
CA MET A 246 -18.13 28.12 -11.77
C MET A 246 -18.86 29.19 -12.60
N THR A 247 -19.03 29.00 -13.92
CA THR A 247 -19.84 29.91 -14.75
C THR A 247 -21.33 29.82 -14.39
N LEU A 248 -21.88 28.61 -14.26
CA LEU A 248 -23.26 28.40 -13.80
C LEU A 248 -23.52 29.01 -12.42
N LEU A 249 -22.56 28.86 -11.50
CA LEU A 249 -22.64 29.46 -10.16
C LEU A 249 -22.65 31.00 -10.24
N ARG A 250 -21.80 31.60 -11.09
CA ARG A 250 -21.83 33.05 -11.33
C ARG A 250 -23.18 33.47 -11.86
N GLU A 251 -23.75 32.80 -12.85
CA GLU A 251 -25.07 33.14 -13.41
C GLU A 251 -26.20 33.01 -12.38
N ALA A 252 -26.18 31.97 -11.54
CA ALA A 252 -27.13 31.78 -10.45
C ALA A 252 -27.05 32.91 -9.41
N ILE A 253 -25.84 33.35 -9.04
CA ILE A 253 -25.63 34.45 -8.10
C ILE A 253 -26.10 35.78 -8.70
N HIS A 254 -25.79 36.05 -9.98
CA HIS A 254 -26.21 37.29 -10.67
C HIS A 254 -27.73 37.38 -10.84
N SER A 255 -28.42 36.25 -11.01
CA SER A 255 -29.88 36.18 -11.14
C SER A 255 -30.63 36.30 -9.79
N LYS A 256 -29.93 36.56 -8.67
CA LYS A 256 -30.49 36.66 -7.31
C LYS A 256 -31.33 35.43 -6.92
N THR A 257 -30.97 34.25 -7.43
CA THR A 257 -31.66 33.01 -7.06
C THR A 257 -31.47 32.70 -5.58
N THR A 258 -32.50 32.10 -4.96
CA THR A 258 -32.49 31.78 -3.53
C THR A 258 -31.38 30.76 -3.21
N VAL A 259 -30.79 30.87 -2.00
CA VAL A 259 -29.74 29.97 -1.49
C VAL A 259 -29.99 28.46 -1.72
N PRO A 260 -31.22 27.92 -1.60
CA PRO A 260 -31.50 26.51 -1.88
C PRO A 260 -31.22 26.08 -3.33
N THR A 261 -31.40 26.99 -4.30
CA THR A 261 -31.17 26.72 -5.74
C THR A 261 -29.69 26.76 -6.08
N ALA A 262 -28.89 27.55 -5.35
CA ALA A 262 -27.44 27.65 -5.55
C ALA A 262 -26.63 26.57 -4.80
N HIS A 263 -27.18 26.01 -3.72
CA HIS A 263 -26.51 25.00 -2.88
C HIS A 263 -25.98 23.77 -3.66
N PRO A 264 -26.72 23.17 -4.62
CA PRO A 264 -26.22 22.06 -5.42
C PRO A 264 -24.95 22.41 -6.22
N HIS A 265 -24.87 23.63 -6.76
CA HIS A 265 -23.70 24.09 -7.51
C HIS A 265 -22.48 24.27 -6.59
N PHE A 266 -22.64 24.86 -5.41
CA PHE A 266 -21.55 24.95 -4.41
C PHE A 266 -21.05 23.56 -3.99
N SER A 267 -21.96 22.63 -3.74
CA SER A 267 -21.59 21.26 -3.37
C SER A 267 -20.84 20.55 -4.50
N LYS A 268 -21.20 20.80 -5.76
CA LYS A 268 -20.54 20.19 -6.92
C LYS A 268 -19.15 20.80 -7.17
N VAL A 269 -19.01 22.12 -7.05
CA VAL A 269 -17.71 22.82 -7.12
C VAL A 269 -16.77 22.30 -6.04
N ALA A 270 -17.26 22.17 -4.80
CA ALA A 270 -16.46 21.63 -3.71
C ALA A 270 -15.99 20.19 -3.98
N ALA A 271 -16.88 19.33 -4.49
CA ALA A 271 -16.52 17.96 -4.86
C ALA A 271 -15.51 17.88 -6.02
N LEU A 272 -15.64 18.74 -7.04
CA LEU A 272 -14.69 18.82 -8.15
C LEU A 272 -13.31 19.29 -7.70
N TRP A 273 -13.27 20.27 -6.78
CA TRP A 273 -12.03 20.73 -6.18
C TRP A 273 -11.36 19.63 -5.34
N ALA A 274 -12.14 18.92 -4.52
CA ALA A 274 -11.66 17.80 -3.72
C ALA A 274 -11.08 16.68 -4.58
N ALA A 275 -11.69 16.42 -5.75
CA ALA A 275 -11.18 15.45 -6.71
C ALA A 275 -9.85 15.91 -7.32
N LEU A 276 -9.70 17.19 -7.69
CA LEU A 276 -8.42 17.74 -8.16
C LEU A 276 -7.33 17.62 -7.10
N GLU A 277 -7.65 17.87 -5.84
CA GLU A 277 -6.70 17.71 -4.74
C GLU A 277 -6.29 16.24 -4.55
N ALA A 278 -7.24 15.30 -4.69
CA ALA A 278 -6.94 13.87 -4.68
C ALA A 278 -6.01 13.46 -5.84
N GLU A 279 -6.19 14.01 -7.04
CA GLU A 279 -5.27 13.81 -8.17
C GLU A 279 -3.86 14.33 -7.84
N ARG A 280 -3.76 15.51 -7.23
CA ARG A 280 -2.47 16.11 -6.83
C ARG A 280 -1.71 15.22 -5.86
N LEU A 281 -2.40 14.70 -4.84
CA LEU A 281 -1.83 13.76 -3.88
C LEU A 281 -1.39 12.45 -4.54
N LEU A 282 -2.21 11.91 -5.45
CA LEU A 282 -1.86 10.68 -6.17
C LEU A 282 -0.59 10.90 -7.03
N VAL A 283 -0.53 11.97 -7.81
CA VAL A 283 0.64 12.27 -8.66
C VAL A 283 1.90 12.45 -7.81
N SER A 284 1.79 13.11 -6.66
CA SER A 284 2.91 13.26 -5.72
C SER A 284 3.37 11.92 -5.13
N LEU A 285 2.44 11.03 -4.77
CA LEU A 285 2.74 9.68 -4.29
C LEU A 285 3.45 8.86 -5.38
N LEU A 286 2.91 8.84 -6.61
CA LEU A 286 3.47 8.09 -7.74
C LEU A 286 4.86 8.60 -8.12
N SER A 287 5.07 9.93 -8.10
CA SER A 287 6.39 10.54 -8.31
C SER A 287 7.40 10.10 -7.25
N SER A 288 7.01 10.18 -5.96
CA SER A 288 7.87 9.75 -4.85
C SER A 288 8.22 8.26 -4.93
N LEU A 289 7.25 7.43 -5.33
CA LEU A 289 7.45 6.01 -5.55
C LEU A 289 8.45 5.74 -6.68
N ALA A 290 8.30 6.41 -7.83
CA ALA A 290 9.25 6.29 -8.94
C ALA A 290 10.66 6.73 -8.56
N LEU A 291 10.81 7.81 -7.79
CA LEU A 291 12.11 8.24 -7.26
C LEU A 291 12.74 7.18 -6.36
N GLY A 292 11.95 6.52 -5.50
CA GLY A 292 12.44 5.42 -4.66
C GLY A 292 12.85 4.19 -5.46
N LEU A 293 12.16 3.88 -6.57
CA LEU A 293 12.49 2.75 -7.43
C LEU A 293 13.89 2.90 -8.08
N ARG A 294 14.32 4.13 -8.38
CA ARG A 294 15.64 4.40 -8.99
C ARG A 294 16.80 3.83 -8.19
N VAL A 295 16.70 3.82 -6.86
CA VAL A 295 17.80 3.39 -5.97
C VAL A 295 18.16 1.92 -6.17
N PHE A 296 17.22 1.11 -6.64
CA PHE A 296 17.43 -0.33 -6.86
C PHE A 296 17.99 -0.66 -8.23
N LEU A 297 17.93 0.29 -9.17
CA LEU A 297 18.54 0.13 -10.49
C LEU A 297 20.04 0.37 -10.34
N ARG A 298 20.79 -0.72 -10.26
CA ARG A 298 22.25 -0.61 -10.35
C ARG A 298 22.64 -0.47 -11.80
N GLU A 299 23.16 0.69 -12.15
CA GLU A 299 24.00 0.82 -13.34
C GLU A 299 25.25 -0.03 -13.09
N SER A 300 25.18 -1.33 -13.39
CA SER A 300 26.38 -2.13 -13.47
C SER A 300 27.16 -1.53 -14.63
N VAL A 301 28.20 -0.75 -14.33
CA VAL A 301 29.12 -0.23 -15.33
C VAL A 301 29.61 -1.45 -16.11
N LEU A 302 29.06 -1.62 -17.31
CA LEU A 302 29.48 -2.66 -18.23
C LEU A 302 31.00 -2.50 -18.37
N SER A 303 31.74 -3.60 -18.32
CA SER A 303 33.18 -3.49 -18.52
C SER A 303 33.47 -2.89 -19.90
N PRO A 304 34.59 -2.16 -20.08
CA PRO A 304 34.98 -1.64 -21.39
C PRO A 304 34.88 -2.70 -22.50
N ASP A 305 35.31 -3.93 -22.19
CA ASP A 305 35.20 -5.10 -23.09
C ASP A 305 33.75 -5.44 -23.48
N GLN A 306 32.80 -5.34 -22.54
CA GLN A 306 31.37 -5.56 -22.82
C GLN A 306 30.78 -4.44 -23.69
N ILE A 307 31.24 -3.21 -23.50
CA ILE A 307 30.81 -2.06 -24.30
C ILE A 307 31.33 -2.20 -25.75
N GLU A 308 32.59 -2.58 -25.92
CA GLU A 308 33.16 -2.87 -27.26
C GLU A 308 32.43 -4.03 -27.93
N MET A 309 32.12 -5.11 -27.20
CA MET A 309 31.32 -6.22 -27.72
C MET A 309 29.93 -5.77 -28.20
N ILE A 310 29.29 -4.80 -27.54
CA ILE A 310 28.00 -4.27 -27.97
C ILE A 310 28.15 -3.51 -29.29
N GLN A 311 29.17 -2.64 -29.40
CA GLN A 311 29.40 -1.76 -30.55
C GLN A 311 29.85 -2.49 -31.82
N SER A 312 30.38 -3.71 -31.71
CA SER A 312 31.10 -4.36 -32.79
C SER A 312 30.25 -5.06 -33.86
N ASN A 313 28.90 -5.03 -33.82
CA ASN A 313 28.05 -5.62 -34.88
C ASN A 313 26.62 -5.02 -34.89
N GLU A 314 26.11 -4.74 -36.09
CA GLU A 314 24.69 -4.54 -36.38
C GLU A 314 23.92 -5.86 -36.19
N GLU A 315 22.77 -5.81 -35.51
CA GLU A 315 21.92 -6.99 -35.33
C GLU A 315 21.38 -7.48 -36.68
N PRO A 316 21.33 -8.80 -36.93
CA PRO A 316 20.49 -9.34 -38.00
C PRO A 316 19.03 -9.05 -37.64
N GLN A 317 18.34 -8.26 -38.46
CA GLN A 317 16.88 -8.18 -38.41
C GLN A 317 16.33 -9.57 -38.79
N GLU A 318 15.81 -10.32 -37.83
CA GLU A 318 14.89 -11.41 -38.15
C GLU A 318 13.63 -10.79 -38.76
N SER A 319 13.21 -11.29 -39.92
CA SER A 319 12.02 -10.81 -40.62
C SER A 319 10.76 -11.21 -39.83
N ASP A 320 10.05 -10.20 -39.32
CA ASP A 320 8.78 -10.30 -38.59
C ASP A 320 7.62 -10.72 -39.52
N GLU A 321 7.65 -11.96 -40.03
CA GLU A 321 6.54 -12.52 -40.80
C GLU A 321 5.52 -13.22 -39.87
N GLN A 322 4.25 -12.83 -40.02
CA GLN A 322 3.10 -13.41 -39.31
C GLN A 322 2.98 -14.92 -39.60
N LEU A 323 2.59 -15.71 -38.59
CA LEU A 323 2.27 -17.13 -38.77
C LEU A 323 1.18 -17.32 -39.83
N GLU A 324 1.39 -18.23 -40.78
CA GLU A 324 0.35 -18.60 -41.74
C GLU A 324 -0.77 -19.41 -41.06
N GLU A 325 -2.01 -18.94 -41.18
CA GLU A 325 -3.23 -19.57 -40.63
C GLU A 325 -3.43 -21.02 -41.13
N SER A 326 -2.83 -21.35 -42.28
CA SER A 326 -2.86 -22.67 -42.91
C SER A 326 -2.06 -23.75 -42.17
N GLU A 327 -1.00 -23.38 -41.44
CA GLU A 327 -0.02 -24.34 -40.90
C GLU A 327 -0.39 -24.90 -39.51
N MET A 328 -1.42 -24.37 -38.82
CA MET A 328 -1.62 -24.64 -37.39
C MET A 328 -3.07 -24.89 -36.93
N ARG A 329 -3.90 -25.56 -37.74
CA ARG A 329 -5.30 -25.91 -37.40
C ARG A 329 -5.51 -26.75 -36.12
N ALA A 330 -4.44 -27.28 -35.52
CA ALA A 330 -4.50 -28.08 -34.30
C ALA A 330 -4.60 -27.25 -33.01
N PHE A 331 -4.35 -25.93 -33.08
CA PHE A 331 -4.27 -25.06 -31.90
C PHE A 331 -5.12 -23.79 -32.08
N GLU A 332 -5.60 -23.23 -30.98
CA GLU A 332 -6.38 -21.98 -30.98
C GLU A 332 -5.42 -20.77 -31.03
N TRP A 333 -5.31 -20.14 -32.19
CA TRP A 333 -4.51 -18.92 -32.40
C TRP A 333 -5.41 -17.69 -32.51
N CYS A 334 -4.99 -16.59 -31.87
CA CYS A 334 -5.58 -15.27 -31.99
C CYS A 334 -4.66 -14.36 -32.82
N PHE A 335 -5.24 -13.59 -33.74
CA PHE A 335 -4.51 -12.68 -34.62
C PHE A 335 -5.10 -11.26 -34.60
N PRO A 336 -4.28 -10.21 -34.86
CA PRO A 336 -4.70 -8.80 -34.78
C PRO A 336 -5.93 -8.43 -35.62
N GLY A 337 -6.18 -9.12 -36.73
CA GLY A 337 -7.32 -8.87 -37.63
C GLY A 337 -8.54 -9.78 -37.44
N SER A 338 -8.37 -10.95 -36.83
CA SER A 338 -9.41 -12.00 -36.79
C SER A 338 -10.11 -12.08 -35.44
N THR A 339 -9.51 -11.56 -34.37
CA THR A 339 -10.02 -11.70 -33.00
C THR A 339 -10.61 -10.39 -32.47
N PRO A 340 -11.89 -10.35 -32.05
CA PRO A 340 -12.48 -9.15 -31.45
C PRO A 340 -11.79 -8.84 -30.10
N GLY A 341 -11.42 -7.59 -29.87
CA GLY A 341 -10.75 -7.18 -28.63
C GLY A 341 -9.30 -7.66 -28.50
N PHE A 342 -8.62 -7.95 -29.61
CA PHE A 342 -7.25 -8.48 -29.61
C PHE A 342 -6.24 -7.65 -28.78
N GLN A 343 -6.37 -6.31 -28.82
CA GLN A 343 -5.47 -5.41 -28.08
C GLN A 343 -5.63 -5.50 -26.55
N ASP A 344 -6.78 -5.99 -26.07
CA ASP A 344 -7.11 -6.10 -24.65
C ASP A 344 -6.94 -7.53 -24.11
N LEU A 345 -6.35 -8.44 -24.90
CA LEU A 345 -6.16 -9.83 -24.48
C LEU A 345 -5.20 -9.91 -23.27
N PRO A 346 -5.57 -10.64 -22.20
CA PRO A 346 -4.74 -10.77 -21.00
C PRO A 346 -3.58 -11.73 -21.25
N LEU A 347 -2.48 -11.20 -21.78
CA LEU A 347 -1.26 -11.95 -22.03
C LEU A 347 -0.64 -12.45 -20.72
N GLN A 348 -0.31 -13.75 -20.68
CA GLN A 348 0.46 -14.33 -19.60
C GLN A 348 1.90 -13.82 -19.62
N TYR A 349 2.58 -14.00 -18.47
CA TYR A 349 3.97 -13.61 -18.31
C TYR A 349 4.23 -12.13 -18.66
N GLN A 350 3.22 -11.26 -18.48
CA GLN A 350 3.29 -9.83 -18.82
C GLN A 350 3.69 -9.55 -20.28
N GLY A 351 3.37 -10.48 -21.20
CA GLY A 351 3.73 -10.34 -22.60
C GLY A 351 5.17 -10.74 -22.93
N PHE A 352 5.88 -11.44 -22.03
CA PHE A 352 7.18 -12.03 -22.31
C PHE A 352 7.05 -13.43 -22.94
N CYS A 353 8.01 -13.78 -23.79
CA CYS A 353 8.10 -15.10 -24.41
C CYS A 353 8.57 -16.15 -23.38
N GLY A 354 7.66 -17.04 -22.96
CA GLY A 354 7.98 -18.11 -22.02
C GLY A 354 8.95 -19.16 -22.57
N TYR A 355 8.99 -19.35 -23.90
CA TYR A 355 9.84 -20.34 -24.55
C TYR A 355 11.33 -19.98 -24.49
N THR A 356 11.67 -18.71 -24.78
CA THR A 356 13.06 -18.23 -24.77
C THR A 356 13.65 -18.19 -23.37
N LEU A 357 12.84 -17.91 -22.35
CA LEU A 357 13.25 -17.99 -20.95
C LEU A 357 13.85 -19.36 -20.60
N ILE A 358 13.31 -20.44 -21.18
CA ILE A 358 13.76 -21.81 -20.92
C ILE A 358 14.93 -22.21 -21.82
N HIS A 359 14.78 -22.01 -23.13
CA HIS A 359 15.70 -22.58 -24.11
C HIS A 359 16.90 -21.67 -24.42
N SER A 360 16.87 -20.41 -23.98
CA SER A 360 17.95 -19.44 -24.16
C SER A 360 18.59 -19.04 -22.83
N ASN A 361 18.90 -20.05 -21.99
CA ASN A 361 19.60 -19.93 -20.71
C ASN A 361 18.94 -19.05 -19.63
N GLY A 362 17.70 -18.58 -19.78
CA GLY A 362 17.10 -17.58 -18.89
C GLY A 362 16.90 -16.22 -19.56
N LEU A 363 17.18 -16.06 -20.85
CA LEU A 363 16.93 -14.81 -21.55
C LEU A 363 15.43 -14.53 -21.66
N VAL A 364 14.99 -13.40 -21.13
CA VAL A 364 13.61 -12.92 -21.21
C VAL A 364 13.52 -11.92 -22.35
N LEU A 365 12.72 -12.23 -23.37
CA LEU A 365 12.44 -11.33 -24.49
C LEU A 365 10.96 -10.94 -24.50
N PRO A 366 10.63 -9.69 -24.86
CA PRO A 366 9.25 -9.32 -25.14
C PRO A 366 8.73 -10.17 -26.30
N GLY A 367 7.50 -10.67 -26.18
CA GLY A 367 6.81 -11.30 -27.30
C GLY A 367 6.17 -10.26 -28.20
N ASP A 368 6.12 -10.55 -29.50
CA ASP A 368 5.38 -9.75 -30.47
C ASP A 368 4.00 -10.39 -30.71
N PRO A 369 2.89 -9.73 -30.29
CA PRO A 369 1.54 -10.22 -30.58
C PRO A 369 1.22 -10.33 -32.07
N ASN A 370 1.92 -9.60 -32.94
CA ASN A 370 1.68 -9.63 -34.39
C ASN A 370 2.04 -10.99 -35.02
N ILE A 371 2.97 -11.73 -34.42
CA ILE A 371 3.32 -13.09 -34.87
C ILE A 371 2.11 -14.02 -34.73
N GLY A 372 1.32 -13.83 -33.67
CA GLY A 372 0.17 -14.65 -33.28
C GLY A 372 0.20 -14.97 -31.79
N VAL A 373 -0.97 -14.91 -31.15
CA VAL A 373 -1.13 -15.23 -29.73
C VAL A 373 -1.73 -16.62 -29.60
N LEU A 374 -1.05 -17.53 -28.91
CA LEU A 374 -1.54 -18.89 -28.67
C LEU A 374 -2.45 -18.91 -27.44
N LYS A 375 -3.67 -19.44 -27.61
CA LYS A 375 -4.55 -19.77 -26.49
C LYS A 375 -4.31 -21.22 -26.06
N HIS A 376 -3.92 -21.42 -24.80
CA HIS A 376 -3.73 -22.74 -24.19
C HIS A 376 -4.22 -22.72 -22.75
N ARG A 377 -5.06 -23.70 -22.36
CA ARG A 377 -5.69 -23.77 -21.01
C ARG A 377 -6.35 -22.45 -20.57
N GLU A 378 -7.11 -21.81 -21.45
CA GLU A 378 -7.77 -20.50 -21.21
C GLU A 378 -6.82 -19.33 -20.88
N LYS A 379 -5.53 -19.49 -21.21
CA LYS A 379 -4.50 -18.48 -21.04
C LYS A 379 -3.89 -18.12 -22.40
N PHE A 380 -3.47 -16.86 -22.57
CA PHE A 380 -2.94 -16.33 -23.83
C PHE A 380 -1.42 -16.11 -23.74
N TYR A 381 -0.67 -16.63 -24.69
CA TYR A 381 0.80 -16.58 -24.72
C TYR A 381 1.30 -15.92 -26.01
N CYS A 382 2.28 -15.03 -25.89
CA CYS A 382 2.98 -14.40 -27.01
C CYS A 382 4.43 -14.89 -27.11
N PHE A 383 5.04 -14.69 -28.27
CA PHE A 383 6.36 -15.25 -28.59
C PHE A 383 7.25 -14.21 -29.23
N SER A 384 8.56 -14.35 -29.03
CA SER A 384 9.57 -13.44 -29.60
C SER A 384 9.90 -13.73 -31.05
N SER A 385 9.56 -14.93 -31.55
CA SER A 385 9.84 -15.35 -32.92
C SER A 385 8.87 -16.45 -33.35
N ARG A 386 8.74 -16.63 -34.67
CA ARG A 386 7.93 -17.70 -35.27
C ARG A 386 8.40 -19.10 -34.84
N SER A 387 9.71 -19.32 -34.78
CA SER A 387 10.30 -20.59 -34.35
C SER A 387 9.97 -20.93 -32.90
N ALA A 388 10.00 -19.93 -32.00
CA ALA A 388 9.61 -20.09 -30.60
C ALA A 388 8.12 -20.44 -30.47
N ALA A 389 7.26 -19.83 -31.28
CA ALA A 389 5.83 -20.10 -31.31
C ALA A 389 5.50 -21.56 -31.68
N TYR A 390 6.13 -22.09 -32.75
CA TYR A 390 5.95 -23.49 -33.15
C TYR A 390 6.47 -24.47 -32.10
N ALA A 391 7.69 -24.23 -31.60
CA ALA A 391 8.31 -25.12 -30.64
C ALA A 391 7.50 -25.17 -29.33
N PHE A 392 7.00 -24.02 -28.87
CA PHE A 392 6.11 -23.96 -27.71
C PHE A 392 4.79 -24.69 -27.97
N ALA A 393 4.13 -24.46 -29.11
CA ALA A 393 2.85 -25.10 -29.43
C ALA A 393 2.96 -26.64 -29.43
N SER A 394 4.08 -27.19 -29.89
CA SER A 394 4.30 -28.64 -29.90
C SER A 394 4.45 -29.27 -28.50
N ARG A 395 4.93 -28.51 -27.51
CA ARG A 395 5.30 -29.00 -26.17
C ARG A 395 4.86 -28.02 -25.07
N ALA A 396 3.64 -27.50 -25.18
CA ALA A 396 3.16 -26.39 -24.34
C ALA A 396 3.17 -26.73 -22.85
N ASP A 397 2.63 -27.89 -22.46
CA ASP A 397 2.53 -28.30 -21.04
C ASP A 397 3.90 -28.52 -20.37
N GLU A 398 4.86 -29.05 -21.12
CA GLU A 398 6.24 -29.23 -20.66
C GLU A 398 6.91 -27.87 -20.47
N CYS A 399 6.80 -26.97 -21.45
CA CYS A 399 7.34 -25.61 -21.34
C CYS A 399 6.76 -24.86 -20.14
N LEU A 400 5.45 -24.95 -19.90
CA LEU A 400 4.80 -24.33 -18.75
C LEU A 400 5.36 -24.86 -17.42
N SER A 401 5.57 -26.17 -17.33
CA SER A 401 6.15 -26.82 -16.14
C SER A 401 7.60 -26.37 -15.91
N GLU A 402 8.38 -26.27 -16.98
CA GLU A 402 9.77 -25.80 -16.92
C GLU A 402 9.87 -24.33 -16.51
N VAL A 403 8.96 -23.46 -16.94
CA VAL A 403 8.87 -22.05 -16.49
C VAL A 403 8.64 -21.97 -14.98
N LEU A 404 7.74 -22.80 -14.44
CA LEU A 404 7.49 -22.86 -13.00
C LEU A 404 8.72 -23.35 -12.23
N GLU A 405 9.39 -24.40 -12.70
CA GLU A 405 10.61 -24.91 -12.07
C GLU A 405 11.77 -23.90 -12.13
N LYS A 406 11.88 -23.14 -13.22
CA LYS A 406 12.84 -22.04 -13.33
C LYS A 406 12.52 -20.93 -12.32
N ALA A 407 11.26 -20.50 -12.24
CA ALA A 407 10.83 -19.46 -11.31
C ALA A 407 11.05 -19.82 -9.83
N LYS A 408 10.95 -21.11 -9.45
CA LYS A 408 11.32 -21.58 -8.10
C LYS A 408 12.81 -21.35 -7.79
N ARG A 409 13.69 -21.47 -8.79
CA ARG A 409 15.15 -21.30 -8.65
C ARG A 409 15.59 -19.83 -8.73
N THR A 410 14.79 -18.98 -9.37
CA THR A 410 15.05 -17.55 -9.58
C THR A 410 13.83 -16.74 -9.10
N PRO A 411 13.76 -16.38 -7.81
CA PRO A 411 12.59 -15.75 -7.20
C PRO A 411 12.19 -14.42 -7.86
N GLU A 412 13.12 -13.72 -8.52
CA GLU A 412 12.87 -12.49 -9.27
C GLU A 412 11.81 -12.68 -10.36
N LEU A 413 11.78 -13.86 -10.98
CA LEU A 413 10.83 -14.18 -12.05
C LEU A 413 9.39 -14.34 -11.55
N ILE A 414 9.18 -14.61 -10.26
CA ILE A 414 7.84 -14.85 -9.71
C ILE A 414 6.97 -13.62 -9.91
N GLN A 415 7.45 -12.44 -9.53
CA GLN A 415 6.70 -11.20 -9.73
C GLN A 415 6.81 -10.65 -11.15
N LEU A 416 7.98 -10.78 -11.79
CA LEU A 416 8.19 -10.32 -13.17
C LEU A 416 7.19 -10.97 -14.15
N LEU A 417 6.92 -12.27 -13.96
CA LEU A 417 6.02 -13.06 -14.80
C LEU A 417 4.62 -13.22 -14.17
N GLN A 418 4.35 -12.57 -13.02
CA GLN A 418 3.09 -12.63 -12.26
C GLN A 418 2.62 -14.06 -11.87
N LEU A 419 3.55 -14.89 -11.40
CA LEU A 419 3.30 -16.28 -11.03
C LEU A 419 2.82 -16.48 -9.59
N HIS A 420 2.52 -15.40 -8.85
CA HIS A 420 2.14 -15.48 -7.44
C HIS A 420 1.00 -16.47 -7.15
N ARG A 421 0.01 -16.57 -8.04
CA ARG A 421 -1.14 -17.49 -7.88
C ARG A 421 -0.71 -18.96 -7.92
N GLU A 422 0.28 -19.29 -8.74
CA GLU A 422 0.78 -20.66 -8.90
C GLU A 422 1.64 -21.11 -7.69
N PHE A 423 2.16 -20.15 -6.90
CA PHE A 423 2.96 -20.40 -5.70
C PHE A 423 2.26 -20.05 -4.38
N ASN A 424 0.99 -19.61 -4.44
CA ASN A 424 0.19 -19.23 -3.26
C ASN A 424 -0.74 -20.34 -2.73
N THR A 425 -0.51 -21.60 -3.10
CA THR A 425 -1.26 -22.72 -2.51
C THR A 425 -1.05 -22.86 -1.00
N HIS A 426 -0.05 -22.21 -0.41
CA HIS A 426 0.08 -22.09 1.06
C HIS A 426 0.55 -20.68 1.49
N ALA A 427 -0.34 -20.01 2.25
CA ALA A 427 -0.21 -18.75 2.99
C ALA A 427 -0.27 -17.42 2.20
N PRO A 428 -1.37 -16.65 2.33
CA PRO A 428 -1.36 -15.22 2.05
C PRO A 428 -0.59 -14.50 3.16
N TYR A 429 0.69 -14.25 2.95
CA TYR A 429 1.34 -13.08 3.55
C TYR A 429 0.96 -11.88 2.69
N SER A 430 -0.31 -11.49 2.75
CA SER A 430 -0.57 -10.07 2.78
C SER A 430 -0.22 -9.69 4.21
N GLU A 431 0.84 -8.90 4.38
CA GLU A 431 0.82 -7.95 5.48
C GLU A 431 -0.48 -7.16 5.29
N SER A 432 -1.53 -7.64 5.94
CA SER A 432 -2.59 -6.75 6.35
C SER A 432 -1.85 -5.74 7.19
N GLU A 433 -1.74 -4.51 6.68
CA GLU A 433 -1.47 -3.37 7.53
C GLU A 433 -2.30 -3.61 8.78
N ALA A 434 -1.63 -3.75 9.92
CA ALA A 434 -2.23 -3.39 11.18
C ALA A 434 -2.43 -1.87 11.11
N ALA A 435 -3.36 -1.45 10.24
CA ALA A 435 -4.16 -0.28 10.51
C ALA A 435 -4.52 -0.43 11.98
N VAL A 436 -4.22 0.61 12.74
CA VAL A 436 -4.81 0.79 14.05
C VAL A 436 -6.31 0.81 13.81
N GLN A 437 -6.89 -0.38 13.78
CA GLN A 437 -8.30 -0.61 13.87
C GLN A 437 -8.58 -0.29 15.33
N THR A 438 -8.77 1.01 15.59
CA THR A 438 -9.70 1.37 16.64
C THR A 438 -10.98 0.64 16.23
N GLU A 439 -11.27 -0.47 16.90
CA GLU A 439 -12.50 -1.22 16.71
C GLU A 439 -13.64 -0.21 16.78
N THR A 440 -14.24 0.10 15.64
CA THR A 440 -15.34 1.08 15.57
C THR A 440 -16.57 0.58 16.33
N HIS A 441 -16.60 -0.71 16.66
CA HIS A 441 -17.43 -1.31 17.69
C HIS A 441 -16.66 -2.44 18.38
N PRO A 442 -16.25 -2.29 19.65
CA PRO A 442 -16.03 -3.44 20.50
C PRO A 442 -17.35 -4.21 20.53
N LEU A 443 -17.39 -5.41 19.96
CA LEU A 443 -18.47 -6.34 20.28
C LEU A 443 -18.25 -6.72 21.75
N GLU A 444 -18.94 -6.01 22.64
CA GLU A 444 -18.96 -6.32 24.06
C GLU A 444 -19.46 -7.77 24.22
N SER A 445 -18.53 -8.69 24.46
CA SER A 445 -18.81 -10.12 24.66
C SER A 445 -19.57 -10.39 25.97
N ASN A 446 -19.99 -9.33 26.68
CA ASN A 446 -20.70 -9.43 27.93
C ASN A 446 -21.76 -8.33 28.09
N ILE A 447 -22.81 -8.38 27.27
CA ILE A 447 -24.03 -7.61 27.53
C ILE A 447 -24.68 -8.19 28.80
N VAL A 448 -24.43 -7.55 29.93
CA VAL A 448 -25.13 -7.83 31.17
C VAL A 448 -26.58 -7.39 30.98
N LYS A 449 -27.48 -8.33 30.69
CA LYS A 449 -28.92 -8.07 30.45
C LYS A 449 -29.63 -7.38 31.63
N SER A 450 -29.00 -7.36 32.81
CA SER A 450 -29.49 -6.66 34.00
C SER A 450 -28.90 -5.25 34.19
N TYR A 451 -28.06 -4.77 33.26
CA TYR A 451 -27.48 -3.44 33.30
C TYR A 451 -28.55 -2.39 32.96
N GLU A 452 -28.69 -1.39 33.83
CA GLU A 452 -29.56 -0.24 33.63
C GLU A 452 -28.71 1.03 33.73
N TRP A 453 -28.76 1.87 32.70
CA TRP A 453 -28.04 3.15 32.64
C TRP A 453 -28.61 4.20 33.60
N ASN A 454 -29.87 4.05 34.03
CA ASN A 454 -30.54 5.02 34.89
C ASN A 454 -30.12 4.86 36.35
N GLU A 455 -29.34 5.80 36.85
CA GLU A 455 -28.84 5.83 38.23
C GLU A 455 -29.95 5.77 39.28
N TRP A 456 -31.14 6.32 38.99
CA TRP A 456 -32.30 6.26 39.88
C TRP A 456 -33.00 4.91 39.89
N GLU A 457 -32.91 4.12 38.81
CA GLU A 457 -33.37 2.72 38.84
C GLU A 457 -32.41 1.83 39.62
N LEU A 458 -31.10 2.01 39.45
CA LEU A 458 -30.09 1.29 40.24
C LEU A 458 -30.29 1.52 41.74
N ARG A 459 -30.53 2.78 42.16
CA ARG A 459 -30.86 3.10 43.57
C ARG A 459 -32.15 2.43 44.03
N ARG A 460 -33.22 2.43 43.22
CA ARG A 460 -34.49 1.75 43.56
C ARG A 460 -34.31 0.22 43.69
N LYS A 461 -33.51 -0.40 42.83
CA LYS A 461 -33.18 -1.82 42.89
C LYS A 461 -32.34 -2.17 44.12
N ALA A 462 -31.33 -1.36 44.45
CA ALA A 462 -30.53 -1.52 45.65
C ALA A 462 -31.38 -1.40 46.92
N ILE A 463 -32.29 -0.43 46.98
CA ILE A 463 -33.23 -0.27 48.11
C ILE A 463 -34.19 -1.48 48.18
N ARG A 464 -34.69 -1.99 47.06
CA ARG A 464 -35.50 -3.23 47.03
C ARG A 464 -34.73 -4.43 47.58
N LEU A 465 -33.46 -4.61 47.18
CA LEU A 465 -32.61 -5.70 47.67
C LEU A 465 -32.32 -5.58 49.16
N ALA A 466 -31.99 -4.38 49.64
CA ALA A 466 -31.79 -4.13 51.07
C ALA A 466 -33.08 -4.42 51.88
N ASN A 467 -34.24 -4.02 51.34
CA ASN A 467 -35.54 -4.32 51.93
C ASN A 467 -35.93 -5.81 51.85
N LEU A 468 -35.34 -6.59 50.94
CA LEU A 468 -35.52 -8.04 50.89
C LEU A 468 -34.62 -8.75 51.91
N GLN A 469 -33.43 -8.20 52.20
CA GLN A 469 -32.52 -8.72 53.23
C GLN A 469 -33.06 -8.50 54.65
N SER A 470 -33.84 -7.44 54.88
CA SER A 470 -34.51 -7.19 56.17
C SER A 470 -35.84 -7.93 56.33
N LYS A 471 -36.31 -8.64 55.29
CA LYS A 471 -37.52 -9.46 55.36
C LYS A 471 -37.17 -10.88 55.78
N ILE A 472 -37.82 -11.35 56.85
CA ILE A 472 -37.69 -12.70 57.37
C ILE A 472 -38.32 -13.66 56.34
N THR A 473 -37.50 -14.38 55.58
CA THR A 473 -37.99 -15.42 54.67
C THR A 473 -38.07 -16.76 55.42
N ARG A 474 -39.27 -17.34 55.43
CA ARG A 474 -39.56 -18.63 56.05
C ARG A 474 -39.41 -19.73 54.98
N SER A 475 -38.17 -20.21 54.74
CA SER A 475 -37.79 -21.34 53.84
C SER A 475 -38.15 -21.16 52.35
N THR A 476 -37.50 -21.72 51.32
CA THR A 476 -36.40 -22.69 51.15
C THR A 476 -35.75 -22.45 49.77
N GLN A 477 -34.42 -22.55 49.71
CA GLN A 477 -33.56 -22.96 48.60
C GLN A 477 -33.66 -22.28 47.20
N SER A 478 -32.54 -21.68 46.75
CA SER A 478 -32.34 -21.17 45.38
C SER A 478 -31.47 -22.12 44.52
N ASP A 479 -31.60 -22.01 43.19
CA ASP A 479 -30.93 -22.85 42.16
C ASP A 479 -29.40 -22.93 42.28
N LEU A 480 -28.76 -21.97 42.95
CA LEU A 480 -27.31 -21.95 43.22
C LEU A 480 -26.84 -23.02 44.21
N SER A 481 -27.76 -23.78 44.82
CA SER A 481 -27.44 -24.84 45.79
C SER A 481 -27.42 -26.25 45.18
N HIS A 482 -27.69 -26.40 43.87
CA HIS A 482 -27.68 -27.69 43.20
C HIS A 482 -26.26 -28.06 42.76
N MET A 483 -25.73 -29.15 43.30
CA MET A 483 -24.42 -29.77 43.00
C MET A 483 -23.20 -29.21 43.75
N ARG A 484 -23.13 -29.43 45.08
CA ARG A 484 -21.83 -29.57 45.74
C ARG A 484 -21.23 -30.94 45.39
N ARG A 485 -20.25 -30.97 44.49
CA ARG A 485 -19.24 -32.03 44.40
C ARG A 485 -17.85 -31.41 44.60
N HIS A 486 -17.02 -32.16 45.32
CA HIS A 486 -15.70 -31.79 45.83
C HIS A 486 -14.82 -31.03 44.82
N ASN A 487 -14.32 -29.87 45.23
CA ASN A 487 -13.20 -29.21 44.58
C ASN A 487 -12.04 -29.17 45.58
N SER A 488 -10.98 -29.92 45.29
CA SER A 488 -9.70 -29.83 46.00
C SER A 488 -9.11 -28.43 45.79
N THR A 489 -8.90 -27.70 46.88
CA THR A 489 -8.36 -26.34 46.82
C THR A 489 -6.84 -26.40 46.71
N GLN A 490 -6.29 -26.05 45.56
CA GLN A 490 -4.85 -25.78 45.42
C GLN A 490 -4.61 -24.34 45.90
N THR A 491 -3.84 -24.18 46.97
CA THR A 491 -3.55 -22.88 47.56
C THR A 491 -2.45 -22.19 46.75
N PHE A 492 -2.80 -21.12 46.02
CA PHE A 492 -1.82 -20.15 45.52
C PHE A 492 -1.85 -18.95 46.45
N LEU A 493 -0.74 -18.70 47.15
CA LEU A 493 -0.58 -17.45 47.90
C LEU A 493 -0.51 -16.30 46.89
N PRO A 494 -1.32 -15.24 47.04
CA PRO A 494 -1.21 -14.06 46.20
C PRO A 494 0.20 -13.47 46.35
N LYS A 495 0.91 -13.29 45.23
CA LYS A 495 2.12 -12.47 45.22
C LYS A 495 1.70 -11.01 45.21
N GLU A 496 2.31 -10.21 46.08
CA GLU A 496 2.13 -8.76 46.03
C GLU A 496 2.66 -8.23 44.69
N ALA A 497 1.79 -7.53 43.96
CA ALA A 497 2.12 -6.82 42.75
C ALA A 497 1.85 -5.33 43.00
N ALA A 498 2.90 -4.53 42.97
CA ALA A 498 2.79 -3.08 43.01
C ALA A 498 2.88 -2.52 41.59
N SER A 499 1.92 -1.68 41.20
CA SER A 499 1.97 -0.89 39.98
C SER A 499 2.10 0.58 40.33
N GLN A 500 3.09 1.26 39.76
CA GLN A 500 3.29 2.70 39.92
C GLN A 500 2.69 3.44 38.71
N THR A 501 1.84 4.43 38.96
CA THR A 501 1.40 5.38 37.94
C THR A 501 2.27 6.64 37.99
N GLN A 502 2.65 7.15 36.83
CA GLN A 502 3.39 8.41 36.74
C GLN A 502 2.55 9.56 37.31
N ARG A 503 3.10 10.30 38.27
CA ARG A 503 2.49 11.51 38.84
C ARG A 503 3.36 12.69 38.45
N SER A 504 2.86 13.55 37.58
CA SER A 504 3.49 14.83 37.29
C SER A 504 3.13 15.83 38.39
N SER A 505 4.13 16.53 38.91
CA SER A 505 3.97 17.69 39.79
C SER A 505 4.68 18.88 39.16
N GLU A 506 4.00 20.02 39.07
CA GLU A 506 4.62 21.30 38.74
C GLU A 506 4.74 22.16 39.99
N SER A 507 5.84 22.88 40.11
CA SER A 507 6.06 23.89 41.14
C SER A 507 6.16 25.25 40.46
N ASN A 508 5.11 26.05 40.61
CA ASN A 508 5.08 27.41 40.07
C ASN A 508 5.80 28.36 41.03
N VAL A 509 6.73 29.17 40.53
CA VAL A 509 7.42 30.18 41.34
C VAL A 509 6.48 31.37 41.51
N PRO A 510 6.22 31.87 42.74
CA PRO A 510 5.32 33.01 42.92
C PRO A 510 5.84 34.24 42.16
N ARG A 511 5.01 34.78 41.28
CA ARG A 511 5.32 36.02 40.55
C ARG A 511 5.19 37.22 41.50
N PRO A 512 6.17 38.12 41.58
CA PRO A 512 6.05 39.33 42.38
C PRO A 512 4.88 40.18 41.91
N GLN A 513 3.89 40.40 42.79
CA GLN A 513 2.81 41.35 42.56
C GLN A 513 2.99 42.52 43.53
N MET A 514 3.26 43.70 42.96
CA MET A 514 3.34 44.94 43.71
C MET A 514 1.96 45.61 43.69
N PHE A 515 1.34 45.77 44.86
CA PHE A 515 0.07 46.46 45.00
C PHE A 515 0.29 47.87 45.54
N LEU A 516 -0.25 48.88 44.86
CA LEU A 516 -0.22 50.26 45.33
C LEU A 516 -1.45 50.54 46.19
N SER A 517 -1.22 50.64 47.50
CA SER A 517 -2.26 50.95 48.48
C SER A 517 -2.34 52.46 48.75
N GLY A 518 -3.51 52.95 49.16
CA GLY A 518 -3.72 54.35 49.59
C GLY A 518 -4.29 55.31 48.54
N LEU A 519 -4.70 54.83 47.36
CA LEU A 519 -5.29 55.67 46.29
C LEU A 519 -6.69 56.24 46.61
N ARG A 520 -7.33 55.81 47.71
CA ARG A 520 -8.66 56.27 48.15
C ARG A 520 -8.63 56.82 49.57
N GLY A 521 -7.96 57.96 49.77
CA GLY A 521 -8.32 58.88 50.86
C GLY A 521 -7.41 58.95 52.09
N THR A 522 -6.25 58.29 52.11
CA THR A 522 -5.21 58.55 53.13
C THR A 522 -3.92 58.91 52.40
N GLY A 523 -3.45 60.15 52.57
CA GLY A 523 -2.44 60.82 51.72
C GLY A 523 -1.00 60.28 51.73
N ARG A 524 -0.78 58.98 51.91
CA ARG A 524 0.50 58.31 51.66
C ARG A 524 0.27 57.09 50.79
N VAL A 525 0.81 57.12 49.58
CA VAL A 525 0.84 55.98 48.66
C VAL A 525 1.98 55.06 49.09
N GLY A 526 1.66 53.81 49.40
CA GLY A 526 2.63 52.79 49.81
C GLY A 526 2.60 51.60 48.87
N MET A 527 3.77 51.20 48.38
CA MET A 527 3.93 50.01 47.55
C MET A 527 4.07 48.78 48.46
N VAL A 528 3.11 47.85 48.37
CA VAL A 528 3.04 46.65 49.22
C VAL A 528 3.35 45.42 48.38
N ASP A 529 4.33 44.64 48.81
CA ASP A 529 4.70 43.36 48.18
C ASP A 529 3.80 42.25 48.73
N LEU A 530 3.03 41.62 47.85
CA LEU A 530 2.06 40.56 48.20
C LEU A 530 2.67 39.14 48.20
N THR A 531 3.98 38.99 48.01
CA THR A 531 4.61 37.67 47.84
C THR A 531 4.83 36.87 49.14
N ARG A 532 4.52 37.42 50.31
CA ARG A 532 4.54 36.67 51.58
C ARG A 532 3.18 36.73 52.25
N ALA A 533 2.68 35.58 52.69
CA ALA A 533 1.56 35.52 53.62
C ALA A 533 1.94 36.34 54.87
N LEU A 534 1.12 37.34 55.20
CA LEU A 534 1.14 37.98 56.50
C LEU A 534 0.92 36.88 57.54
N ARG A 535 1.93 36.64 58.38
CA ARG A 535 1.74 35.83 59.59
C ARG A 535 0.77 36.61 60.48
N GLU A 536 -0.39 36.03 60.75
CA GLU A 536 -1.18 36.39 61.93
C GLU A 536 -0.42 36.05 63.22
#